data_AF-A0A1A7XW11-F1
#
_entry.id   AF-A0A1A7XW11-F1
#
_cell.length_a   1.000
_cell.length_b   1.000
_cell.length_c   1.000
_cell.angle_alpha   90.00
_cell.angle_beta   90.00
_cell.angle_gamma   90.00
#
_symmetry.space_group_name_H-M   'P 1'
#
loop_
_entity.id
_entity.type
_entity.pdbx_description
1 polymer ?
#
loop_
_entity_poly.entity_id
_entity_poly.type
_entity_poly.pdbx_seq_one_letter_code
_entity_poly.pdbx_strand_id
1 'polypeptide(L)'
;MSHPTPLENPSKPDNPSVYFDVDIDGERAGRIVLELFADVTPKTAENFRALCTGEKGTGKSTGKPLHFKGCPFHRIIKKFMIQGGDFSNHNGTGGESIYGEKFEDENFHYKHDKVGLLSMANAGPNTNGSQFFITTVPTPHLDGKHVVFGQVLKGMGVVKMLESIETTDDAPAKLCVIADCGEHKDGDSWGSAPSDGTGDAHPAFPEDSDIDFKDVDKVLSVAEDVKNIGNVLFKNQDWKAAVNKYSKALRYLEMSGEQLEEEAQHKLEPTALSCLLNTAACKLKMQLWQEALDSCTEALELNQSNAKALFRRAQAWQGLKEFNKAMVDLKKAQEIAPEDKAIINEMKKVHQKIQEEKEKEKKIYAKMFA
;
A
#
# COMPACT_ATOMS: atom_id res chain seq x y z
N MET A 1 20.82 13.85 -27.65
CA MET A 1 19.67 14.66 -27.22
C MET A 1 18.78 13.75 -26.39
N SER A 2 18.22 14.23 -25.28
CA SER A 2 17.30 13.46 -24.44
C SER A 2 15.88 13.56 -24.98
N HIS A 3 15.15 12.45 -24.99
CA HIS A 3 13.78 12.27 -25.45
C HIS A 3 12.82 12.13 -24.26
N PRO A 4 11.55 12.56 -24.40
CA PRO A 4 10.51 12.23 -23.44
C PRO A 4 10.33 10.71 -23.32
N THR A 5 9.90 10.24 -22.15
CA THR A 5 9.61 8.81 -21.97
C THR A 5 8.36 8.37 -22.72
N PRO A 6 8.23 7.07 -23.07
CA PRO A 6 7.04 6.56 -23.75
C PRO A 6 5.77 6.81 -22.93
N LEU A 7 4.68 7.19 -23.59
CA LEU A 7 3.37 7.30 -22.94
C LEU A 7 2.61 5.97 -22.91
N GLU A 8 2.95 5.08 -23.84
CA GLU A 8 2.37 3.74 -23.95
C GLU A 8 2.96 2.80 -22.88
N ASN A 9 2.15 1.81 -22.48
CA ASN A 9 2.45 0.89 -21.39
C ASN A 9 1.94 -0.52 -21.75
N PRO A 10 2.78 -1.44 -22.27
CA PRO A 10 4.22 -1.30 -22.55
C PRO A 10 4.53 -0.36 -23.72
N SER A 11 5.76 0.15 -23.78
CA SER A 11 6.25 0.99 -24.88
C SER A 11 6.58 0.22 -26.15
N LYS A 12 7.05 -1.03 -26.00
CA LYS A 12 7.25 -2.00 -27.09
C LYS A 12 6.79 -3.38 -26.63
N PRO A 13 6.01 -4.11 -27.45
CA PRO A 13 5.59 -5.47 -27.12
C PRO A 13 6.75 -6.45 -26.88
N ASP A 14 7.86 -6.28 -27.62
CA ASP A 14 9.02 -7.18 -27.56
C ASP A 14 9.97 -6.87 -26.38
N ASN A 15 9.72 -5.80 -25.62
CA ASN A 15 10.56 -5.47 -24.47
C ASN A 15 10.35 -6.47 -23.33
N PRO A 16 11.42 -6.93 -22.66
CA PRO A 16 11.29 -7.85 -21.53
C PRO A 16 10.47 -7.22 -20.40
N SER A 17 9.61 -8.04 -19.79
CA SER A 17 8.92 -7.69 -18.55
C SER A 17 9.49 -8.50 -17.39
N VAL A 18 9.67 -7.88 -16.23
CA VAL A 18 10.13 -8.54 -15.00
C VAL A 18 9.21 -8.17 -13.85
N TYR A 19 9.26 -8.92 -12.75
CA TYR A 19 8.45 -8.63 -11.58
C TYR A 19 9.23 -8.68 -10.27
N PHE A 20 8.71 -7.93 -9.29
CA PHE A 20 9.05 -8.02 -7.88
C PHE A 20 7.80 -8.32 -7.06
N ASP A 21 7.82 -9.42 -6.33
CA ASP A 21 6.91 -9.64 -5.21
C ASP A 21 7.50 -8.98 -3.97
N VAL A 22 6.81 -7.98 -3.43
CA VAL A 22 7.32 -7.14 -2.34
C VAL A 22 6.65 -7.53 -1.03
N ASP A 23 7.47 -7.75 -0.01
CA ASP A 23 7.01 -7.88 1.37
C ASP A 23 7.43 -6.64 2.18
N ILE A 24 6.54 -6.19 3.07
CA ILE A 24 6.79 -5.13 4.06
C ILE A 24 6.55 -5.74 5.43
N ASP A 25 7.57 -5.72 6.29
CA ASP A 25 7.53 -6.28 7.64
C ASP A 25 7.10 -7.76 7.68
N GLY A 26 7.54 -8.52 6.67
CA GLY A 26 7.21 -9.94 6.51
C GLY A 26 5.83 -10.23 5.92
N GLU A 27 5.09 -9.21 5.48
CA GLU A 27 3.77 -9.38 4.86
C GLU A 27 3.77 -8.96 3.40
N ARG A 28 3.13 -9.78 2.55
CA ARG A 28 3.00 -9.51 1.12
C ARG A 28 2.24 -8.20 0.88
N ALA A 29 2.95 -7.20 0.36
CA ALA A 29 2.38 -5.93 -0.04
C ALA A 29 1.77 -5.99 -1.44
N GLY A 30 2.41 -6.73 -2.36
CA GLY A 30 1.91 -6.94 -3.71
C GLY A 30 3.03 -7.19 -4.72
N ARG A 31 2.66 -7.17 -6.00
CA ARG A 31 3.59 -7.34 -7.11
C ARG A 31 3.78 -6.03 -7.87
N ILE A 32 5.04 -5.71 -8.20
CA ILE A 32 5.41 -4.67 -9.15
C ILE A 32 5.85 -5.38 -10.43
N VAL A 33 5.30 -5.00 -11.58
CA VAL A 33 5.74 -5.48 -12.90
C VAL A 33 6.39 -4.32 -13.64
N LEU A 34 7.56 -4.56 -14.22
CA LEU A 34 8.43 -3.57 -14.83
C LEU A 34 8.70 -3.96 -16.28
N GLU A 35 8.54 -3.02 -17.20
CA GLU A 35 9.08 -3.11 -18.55
C GLU A 35 10.55 -2.67 -18.52
N LEU A 36 11.40 -3.38 -19.26
CA LEU A 36 12.79 -3.00 -19.48
C LEU A 36 12.94 -2.54 -20.94
N PHE A 37 13.47 -1.33 -21.13
CA PHE A 37 13.69 -0.71 -22.45
C PHE A 37 14.90 -1.34 -23.16
N ALA A 38 14.81 -2.63 -23.50
CA ALA A 38 15.87 -3.37 -24.16
C ALA A 38 16.13 -2.88 -25.59
N ASP A 39 15.13 -2.27 -26.22
CA ASP A 39 15.24 -1.61 -27.52
C ASP A 39 16.14 -0.35 -27.49
N VAL A 40 16.26 0.32 -26.35
CA VAL A 40 17.05 1.56 -26.17
C VAL A 40 18.31 1.36 -25.33
N THR A 41 18.24 0.54 -24.29
CA THR A 41 19.31 0.27 -23.31
C THR A 41 19.49 -1.25 -23.12
N PRO A 42 19.88 -2.00 -24.18
CA PRO A 42 19.94 -3.46 -24.15
C PRO A 42 20.87 -4.02 -23.07
N LYS A 43 22.03 -3.40 -22.79
CA LYS A 43 22.94 -3.87 -21.74
C LYS A 43 22.37 -3.62 -20.35
N THR A 44 21.81 -2.44 -20.13
CA THR A 44 21.24 -2.07 -18.83
C THR A 44 20.01 -2.94 -18.52
N ALA A 45 19.16 -3.16 -19.54
CA ALA A 45 18.01 -4.07 -19.46
C ALA A 45 18.43 -5.52 -19.19
N GLU A 46 19.39 -6.09 -19.93
CA GLU A 46 19.85 -7.47 -19.71
C GLU A 46 20.50 -7.66 -18.34
N ASN A 47 21.24 -6.66 -17.84
CA ASN A 47 21.76 -6.69 -16.48
C ASN A 47 20.64 -6.85 -15.45
N PHE A 48 19.61 -6.00 -15.54
CA PHE A 48 18.50 -6.04 -14.61
C PHE A 48 17.66 -7.31 -14.72
N ARG A 49 17.33 -7.74 -15.96
CA ARG A 49 16.59 -8.98 -16.22
C ARG A 49 17.28 -10.19 -15.60
N ALA A 50 18.59 -10.33 -15.84
CA ALA A 50 19.36 -11.44 -15.31
C ALA A 50 19.50 -11.40 -13.77
N LEU A 51 19.55 -10.21 -13.18
CA LEU A 51 19.51 -10.03 -11.72
C LEU A 51 18.11 -10.34 -11.14
N CYS A 52 17.03 -10.21 -11.91
CA CYS A 52 15.71 -10.69 -11.51
C CYS A 52 15.61 -12.23 -11.55
N THR A 53 16.24 -12.89 -12.52
CA THR A 53 16.16 -14.37 -12.65
C THR A 53 17.21 -15.12 -11.83
N GLY A 54 18.32 -14.47 -11.48
CA GLY A 54 19.45 -15.11 -10.80
C GLY A 54 20.29 -16.03 -11.69
N GLU A 55 20.05 -16.04 -13.01
CA GLU A 55 20.59 -17.04 -13.93
C GLU A 55 22.12 -16.99 -14.11
N LYS A 56 22.77 -15.88 -13.76
CA LYS A 56 24.22 -15.68 -13.92
C LYS A 56 25.04 -16.21 -12.74
N GLY A 57 24.40 -16.84 -11.75
CA GLY A 57 25.08 -17.53 -10.66
C GLY A 57 25.68 -16.58 -9.62
N THR A 58 26.93 -16.80 -9.23
CA THR A 58 27.61 -16.04 -8.16
C THR A 58 28.47 -14.92 -8.74
N GLY A 59 28.33 -13.73 -8.15
CA GLY A 59 29.10 -12.55 -8.53
C GLY A 59 30.56 -12.66 -8.11
N LYS A 60 31.46 -12.15 -8.95
CA LYS A 60 32.90 -12.36 -8.80
C LYS A 60 33.51 -11.47 -7.71
N SER A 61 33.00 -10.24 -7.57
CA SER A 61 33.53 -9.27 -6.62
C SER A 61 32.91 -9.44 -5.23
N THR A 62 31.62 -9.78 -5.15
CA THR A 62 30.89 -9.89 -3.88
C THR A 62 30.87 -11.31 -3.31
N GLY A 63 31.04 -12.33 -4.15
CA GLY A 63 30.87 -13.74 -3.75
C GLY A 63 29.42 -14.09 -3.37
N LYS A 64 28.44 -13.24 -3.71
CA LYS A 64 27.01 -13.44 -3.45
C LYS A 64 26.27 -13.80 -4.75
N PRO A 65 25.09 -14.44 -4.68
CA PRO A 65 24.28 -14.66 -5.87
C PRO A 65 23.95 -13.34 -6.58
N LEU A 66 24.09 -13.30 -7.91
CA LEU A 66 23.66 -12.21 -8.78
C LEU A 66 22.14 -12.23 -8.91
N HIS A 67 21.42 -11.94 -7.81
CA HIS A 67 19.98 -12.12 -7.72
C HIS A 67 19.34 -11.12 -6.75
N PHE A 68 18.21 -10.52 -7.16
CA PHE A 68 17.48 -9.56 -6.33
C PHE A 68 16.59 -10.21 -5.25
N LYS A 69 16.31 -11.51 -5.32
CA LYS A 69 15.50 -12.20 -4.32
C LYS A 69 16.12 -12.06 -2.92
N GLY A 70 15.35 -11.51 -1.99
CA GLY A 70 15.77 -11.19 -0.63
C GLY A 70 16.47 -9.82 -0.48
N CYS A 71 16.66 -9.06 -1.56
CA CYS A 71 17.28 -7.74 -1.51
C CYS A 71 16.30 -6.70 -0.96
N PRO A 72 16.72 -5.85 0.01
CA PRO A 72 15.86 -4.80 0.52
C PRO A 72 15.86 -3.54 -0.35
N PHE A 73 14.78 -2.77 -0.22
CA PHE A 73 14.76 -1.34 -0.53
C PHE A 73 15.39 -0.62 0.66
N HIS A 74 16.68 -0.30 0.56
CA HIS A 74 17.48 0.21 1.67
C HIS A 74 17.39 1.74 1.82
N ARG A 75 16.86 2.45 0.81
CA ARG A 75 16.73 3.91 0.83
C ARG A 75 15.43 4.35 0.16
N ILE A 76 14.60 5.09 0.88
CA ILE A 76 13.30 5.58 0.44
C ILE A 76 13.19 7.06 0.77
N ILE A 77 12.86 7.88 -0.23
CA ILE A 77 12.62 9.31 -0.04
C ILE A 77 11.27 9.66 -0.61
N LYS A 78 10.36 10.06 0.29
CA LYS A 78 9.01 10.47 -0.06
C LYS A 78 9.03 11.67 -1.01
N LYS A 79 8.18 11.62 -2.04
CA LYS A 79 8.11 12.55 -3.17
C LYS A 79 9.42 12.66 -3.94
N PHE A 80 10.13 11.55 -4.07
CA PHE A 80 11.34 11.46 -4.88
C PHE A 80 11.48 10.08 -5.54
N MET A 81 11.89 9.06 -4.77
CA MET A 81 12.18 7.71 -5.29
C MET A 81 12.29 6.65 -4.19
N ILE A 82 12.20 5.39 -4.60
CA ILE A 82 12.55 4.21 -3.79
C ILE A 82 13.77 3.52 -4.41
N GLN A 83 14.78 3.19 -3.62
CA GLN A 83 16.06 2.63 -4.08
C GLN A 83 16.35 1.26 -3.45
N GLY A 84 16.81 0.34 -4.29
CA GLY A 84 17.14 -1.05 -3.92
C GLY A 84 18.33 -1.59 -4.74
N GLY A 85 18.48 -2.90 -4.75
CA GLY A 85 19.44 -3.61 -5.61
C GLY A 85 20.84 -3.81 -5.03
N ASP A 86 21.10 -3.41 -3.78
CA ASP A 86 22.30 -3.84 -3.05
C ASP A 86 22.05 -5.21 -2.40
N PHE A 87 22.22 -6.26 -3.19
CA PHE A 87 22.02 -7.65 -2.74
C PHE A 87 23.16 -8.17 -1.84
N SER A 88 24.23 -7.38 -1.64
CA SER A 88 25.44 -7.85 -0.96
C SER A 88 25.62 -7.28 0.45
N ASN A 89 25.50 -5.95 0.59
CA ASN A 89 25.68 -5.24 1.86
C ASN A 89 24.34 -4.66 2.37
N HIS A 90 23.32 -4.62 1.52
CA HIS A 90 21.95 -4.22 1.87
C HIS A 90 21.81 -2.77 2.38
N ASN A 91 22.76 -1.90 2.08
CA ASN A 91 22.82 -0.54 2.64
C ASN A 91 23.29 0.53 1.65
N GLY A 92 23.46 0.17 0.38
CA GLY A 92 23.85 1.07 -0.70
C GLY A 92 25.36 1.12 -0.96
N THR A 93 26.18 0.39 -0.19
CA THR A 93 27.64 0.35 -0.37
C THR A 93 28.11 -0.78 -1.27
N GLY A 94 27.24 -1.73 -1.61
CA GLY A 94 27.58 -2.93 -2.36
C GLY A 94 26.86 -3.07 -3.70
N GLY A 95 26.76 -4.32 -4.14
CA GLY A 95 26.19 -4.74 -5.41
C GLY A 95 27.23 -4.80 -6.52
N GLU A 96 26.99 -5.65 -7.52
CA GLU A 96 27.79 -5.74 -8.74
C GLU A 96 26.88 -6.10 -9.93
N SER A 97 27.31 -5.77 -11.14
CA SER A 97 26.59 -6.10 -12.36
C SER A 97 26.90 -7.52 -12.84
N ILE A 98 26.12 -8.03 -13.78
CA ILE A 98 26.42 -9.29 -14.46
C ILE A 98 27.69 -9.23 -15.33
N TYR A 99 28.22 -8.03 -15.59
CA TYR A 99 29.40 -7.77 -16.41
C TYR A 99 30.69 -7.60 -15.58
N GLY A 100 30.58 -7.59 -14.25
CA GLY A 100 31.65 -7.27 -13.31
C GLY A 100 31.20 -6.24 -12.28
N GLU A 101 32.14 -5.70 -11.49
CA GLU A 101 31.82 -4.77 -10.41
C GLU A 101 31.00 -3.55 -10.88
N LYS A 102 31.40 -2.96 -12.00
CA LYS A 102 30.78 -1.78 -12.61
C LYS A 102 30.69 -1.89 -14.13
N PHE A 103 29.75 -1.16 -14.74
CA PHE A 103 29.67 -0.95 -16.19
C PHE A 103 29.32 0.51 -16.55
N GLU A 104 29.55 0.85 -17.82
CA GLU A 104 29.40 2.20 -18.36
C GLU A 104 27.95 2.70 -18.40
N ASP A 105 27.76 4.01 -18.45
CA ASP A 105 26.47 4.64 -18.75
C ASP A 105 26.14 4.38 -20.22
N GLU A 106 25.19 3.49 -20.50
CA GLU A 106 24.90 3.05 -21.87
C GLU A 106 24.41 4.18 -22.77
N ASN A 107 23.46 4.98 -22.27
CA ASN A 107 23.06 6.27 -22.83
C ASN A 107 22.15 7.03 -21.84
N PHE A 108 21.87 8.31 -22.15
CA PHE A 108 20.87 9.12 -21.45
C PHE A 108 19.72 9.49 -22.39
N HIS A 109 19.21 8.49 -23.12
CA HIS A 109 18.18 8.70 -24.14
C HIS A 109 16.91 9.26 -23.53
N TYR A 110 16.38 8.66 -22.45
CA TYR A 110 15.15 9.10 -21.81
C TYR A 110 15.37 10.07 -20.65
N LYS A 111 14.39 10.96 -20.46
CA LYS A 111 14.30 11.89 -19.32
C LYS A 111 13.63 11.23 -18.11
N HIS A 112 13.85 11.79 -16.92
CA HIS A 112 13.10 11.44 -15.72
C HIS A 112 11.85 12.32 -15.58
N ASP A 113 10.94 12.23 -16.55
CA ASP A 113 9.83 13.17 -16.74
C ASP A 113 8.48 12.71 -16.14
N LYS A 114 8.41 11.49 -15.61
CA LYS A 114 7.20 10.94 -14.97
C LYS A 114 7.50 10.02 -13.78
N VAL A 115 6.43 9.65 -13.07
CA VAL A 115 6.46 8.65 -12.00
C VAL A 115 6.64 7.24 -12.58
N GLY A 116 7.15 6.31 -11.77
CA GLY A 116 7.27 4.91 -12.14
C GLY A 116 8.38 4.62 -13.14
N LEU A 117 9.35 5.51 -13.34
CA LEU A 117 10.52 5.24 -14.16
C LEU A 117 11.56 4.46 -13.37
N LEU A 118 12.12 3.42 -14.00
CA LEU A 118 13.19 2.60 -13.48
C LEU A 118 14.54 3.12 -14.01
N SER A 119 15.47 3.41 -13.11
CA SER A 119 16.73 4.06 -13.44
C SER A 119 17.89 3.57 -12.57
N MET A 120 19.10 3.59 -13.11
CA MET A 120 20.30 3.07 -12.44
C MET A 120 20.78 4.02 -11.34
N ALA A 121 21.05 3.49 -10.15
CA ALA A 121 21.82 4.20 -9.14
C ALA A 121 23.33 4.06 -9.43
N ASN A 122 24.09 5.13 -9.21
CA ASN A 122 25.54 5.16 -9.44
C ASN A 122 26.25 6.11 -8.45
N ALA A 123 27.58 6.05 -8.43
CA ALA A 123 28.46 6.91 -7.63
C ALA A 123 29.27 7.88 -8.52
N GLY A 124 28.67 8.33 -9.63
CA GLY A 124 29.32 9.11 -10.68
C GLY A 124 29.36 8.39 -12.03
N PRO A 125 29.91 9.03 -13.08
CA PRO A 125 29.88 8.49 -14.44
C PRO A 125 30.46 7.08 -14.53
N ASN A 126 29.81 6.20 -15.29
CA ASN A 126 30.24 4.83 -15.58
C ASN A 126 30.43 3.94 -14.34
N THR A 127 29.60 4.12 -13.32
CA THR A 127 29.64 3.30 -12.09
C THR A 127 28.34 2.54 -11.83
N ASN A 128 27.67 2.12 -12.90
CA ASN A 128 26.46 1.31 -12.81
C ASN A 128 26.81 -0.10 -12.28
N GLY A 129 26.04 -0.60 -11.33
CA GLY A 129 26.19 -1.94 -10.75
C GLY A 129 24.88 -2.71 -10.81
N SER A 130 24.34 -3.07 -9.64
CA SER A 130 23.01 -3.67 -9.51
C SER A 130 21.96 -2.75 -8.88
N GLN A 131 22.39 -1.66 -8.26
CA GLN A 131 21.48 -0.75 -7.57
C GLN A 131 20.65 0.07 -8.57
N PHE A 132 19.38 0.26 -8.22
CA PHE A 132 18.40 0.95 -9.04
C PHE A 132 17.47 1.79 -8.15
N PHE A 133 16.74 2.70 -8.77
CA PHE A 133 15.62 3.37 -8.13
C PHE A 133 14.39 3.42 -9.04
N ILE A 134 13.22 3.51 -8.43
CA ILE A 134 11.94 3.77 -9.09
C ILE A 134 11.46 5.16 -8.66
N THR A 135 11.17 6.03 -9.63
CA THR A 135 10.71 7.39 -9.36
C THR A 135 9.27 7.41 -8.84
N THR A 136 8.97 8.32 -7.91
CA THR A 136 7.60 8.56 -7.43
C THR A 136 7.06 9.93 -7.83
N VAL A 137 7.92 10.78 -8.39
CA VAL A 137 7.64 12.08 -9.03
C VAL A 137 8.57 12.25 -10.24
N PRO A 138 8.31 13.20 -11.16
CA PRO A 138 9.31 13.62 -12.15
C PRO A 138 10.59 14.13 -11.47
N THR A 139 11.75 13.68 -11.93
CA THR A 139 13.07 13.97 -11.33
C THR A 139 14.10 14.48 -12.35
N PRO A 140 13.82 15.56 -13.11
CA PRO A 140 14.65 16.02 -14.22
C PRO A 140 16.08 16.46 -13.82
N HIS A 141 16.34 16.70 -12.54
CA HIS A 141 17.69 16.99 -12.03
C HIS A 141 18.66 15.79 -12.11
N LEU A 142 18.12 14.59 -12.38
CA LEU A 142 18.84 13.34 -12.63
C LEU A 142 19.12 13.09 -14.12
N ASP A 143 18.55 13.88 -15.03
CA ASP A 143 18.79 13.78 -16.47
C ASP A 143 20.29 13.91 -16.80
N GLY A 144 20.79 13.02 -17.65
CA GLY A 144 22.21 13.00 -18.03
C GLY A 144 23.16 12.47 -16.96
N LYS A 145 22.64 11.97 -15.82
CA LYS A 145 23.43 11.42 -14.71
C LYS A 145 23.09 9.96 -14.41
N HIS A 146 21.83 9.56 -14.61
CA HIS A 146 21.35 8.21 -14.36
C HIS A 146 20.68 7.65 -15.61
N VAL A 147 20.99 6.40 -15.94
CA VAL A 147 20.44 5.71 -17.12
C VAL A 147 19.00 5.29 -16.79
N VAL A 148 18.03 5.88 -17.46
CA VAL A 148 16.62 5.41 -17.45
C VAL A 148 16.52 4.20 -18.38
N PHE A 149 16.06 3.07 -17.85
CA PHE A 149 16.08 1.80 -18.59
C PHE A 149 14.78 0.98 -18.46
N GLY A 150 13.74 1.53 -17.84
CA GLY A 150 12.45 0.86 -17.76
C GLY A 150 11.35 1.71 -17.14
N GLN A 151 10.18 1.09 -16.97
CA GLN A 151 9.03 1.70 -16.30
C GLN A 151 8.15 0.66 -15.61
N VAL A 152 7.37 1.09 -14.62
CA VAL A 152 6.34 0.28 -13.97
C VAL A 152 5.16 0.06 -14.92
N LEU A 153 4.90 -1.20 -15.27
CA LEU A 153 3.72 -1.64 -16.03
C LEU A 153 2.49 -1.76 -15.11
N LYS A 154 2.67 -2.45 -13.97
CA LYS A 154 1.62 -2.75 -12.98
C LYS A 154 2.19 -2.63 -11.56
N GLY A 155 1.35 -2.35 -10.58
CA GLY A 155 1.76 -2.31 -9.17
C GLY A 155 2.33 -0.98 -8.72
N MET A 156 1.98 0.12 -9.40
CA MET A 156 2.40 1.47 -8.96
C MET A 156 1.86 1.80 -7.56
N GLY A 157 0.72 1.23 -7.16
CA GLY A 157 0.22 1.30 -5.79
C GLY A 157 1.17 0.67 -4.75
N VAL A 158 1.89 -0.40 -5.10
CA VAL A 158 2.92 -1.00 -4.24
C VAL A 158 4.13 -0.07 -4.08
N VAL A 159 4.53 0.60 -5.17
CA VAL A 159 5.58 1.62 -5.15
C VAL A 159 5.19 2.79 -4.23
N LYS A 160 3.94 3.28 -4.31
CA LYS A 160 3.40 4.32 -3.42
C LYS A 160 3.32 3.86 -1.96
N MET A 161 2.98 2.59 -1.72
CA MET A 161 3.01 2.04 -0.36
C MET A 161 4.42 2.08 0.22
N LEU A 162 5.42 1.59 -0.53
CA LEU A 162 6.83 1.66 -0.13
C LEU A 162 7.25 3.11 0.16
N GLU A 163 6.91 4.06 -0.71
CA GLU A 163 7.19 5.50 -0.53
C GLU A 163 6.58 6.09 0.76
N SER A 164 5.44 5.55 1.21
CA SER A 164 4.73 6.06 2.39
C SER A 164 5.23 5.49 3.72
N ILE A 165 6.13 4.52 3.69
CA ILE A 165 6.77 3.97 4.89
C ILE A 165 7.59 5.06 5.59
N GLU A 166 7.48 5.12 6.91
CA GLU A 166 8.30 6.01 7.74
C GLU A 166 9.78 5.67 7.59
N THR A 167 10.64 6.70 7.50
CA THR A 167 12.07 6.53 7.32
C THR A 167 12.87 7.25 8.40
N THR A 168 14.08 6.73 8.69
CA THR A 168 15.11 7.37 9.51
C THR A 168 16.38 7.43 8.68
N ASP A 169 16.90 8.63 8.42
CA ASP A 169 18.06 8.85 7.53
C ASP A 169 17.88 8.16 6.15
N ASP A 170 16.70 8.36 5.55
CA ASP A 170 16.22 7.72 4.32
C ASP A 170 16.04 6.18 4.39
N ALA A 171 16.46 5.50 5.46
CA ALA A 171 16.25 4.06 5.62
C ALA A 171 14.83 3.77 6.14
N PRO A 172 14.08 2.81 5.56
CA PRO A 172 12.72 2.50 6.02
C PRO A 172 12.72 1.87 7.41
N ALA A 173 11.79 2.32 8.25
CA ALA A 173 11.60 1.82 9.62
C ALA A 173 11.11 0.37 9.66
N LYS A 174 10.46 -0.08 8.58
CA LYS A 174 10.04 -1.47 8.36
C LYS A 174 10.90 -2.11 7.28
N LEU A 175 11.17 -3.40 7.41
CA LEU A 175 11.90 -4.13 6.39
C LEU A 175 11.05 -4.22 5.11
N CYS A 176 11.50 -3.55 4.06
CA CYS A 176 10.91 -3.61 2.73
C CYS A 176 11.79 -4.45 1.81
N VAL A 177 11.31 -5.60 1.36
CA VAL A 177 12.14 -6.61 0.66
C VAL A 177 11.50 -7.08 -0.63
N ILE A 178 12.34 -7.33 -1.64
CA ILE A 178 11.97 -8.09 -2.84
C ILE A 178 11.94 -9.56 -2.44
N ALA A 179 10.79 -10.05 -1.99
CA ALA A 179 10.62 -11.40 -1.47
C ALA A 179 10.75 -12.47 -2.56
N ASP A 180 10.28 -12.16 -3.77
CA ASP A 180 10.51 -12.94 -4.97
C ASP A 180 10.67 -12.06 -6.19
N CYS A 181 11.37 -12.55 -7.21
CA CYS A 181 11.53 -11.84 -8.47
C CYS A 181 11.78 -12.80 -9.63
N GLY A 182 11.55 -12.30 -10.84
CA GLY A 182 11.79 -13.08 -12.04
C GLY A 182 11.43 -12.31 -13.31
N GLU A 183 11.60 -13.00 -14.43
CA GLU A 183 11.12 -12.57 -15.73
C GLU A 183 9.65 -12.99 -15.90
N HIS A 184 8.83 -12.08 -16.41
CA HIS A 184 7.43 -12.29 -16.74
C HIS A 184 7.33 -12.65 -18.23
N LYS A 185 6.85 -13.86 -18.52
CA LYS A 185 6.77 -14.38 -19.90
C LYS A 185 5.37 -14.19 -20.48
N ASP A 186 5.28 -14.20 -21.80
CA ASP A 186 4.00 -14.16 -22.51
C ASP A 186 3.07 -15.28 -22.03
N GLY A 187 1.87 -14.89 -21.61
CA GLY A 187 0.85 -15.79 -21.08
C GLY A 187 0.96 -16.08 -19.58
N ASP A 188 2.01 -15.61 -18.90
CA ASP A 188 2.04 -15.61 -17.43
C ASP A 188 0.92 -14.71 -16.89
N SER A 189 0.39 -15.06 -15.71
CA SER A 189 -0.49 -14.14 -15.00
C SER A 189 0.29 -12.91 -14.55
N TRP A 190 -0.28 -11.72 -14.73
CA TRP A 190 0.27 -10.47 -14.21
C TRP A 190 0.51 -10.50 -12.69
N GLY A 191 -0.10 -11.45 -11.96
CA GLY A 191 0.05 -11.59 -10.51
C GLY A 191 -0.42 -10.36 -9.74
N SER A 192 -1.28 -9.54 -10.36
CA SER A 192 -1.84 -8.33 -9.78
C SER A 192 -2.88 -8.65 -8.71
N ALA A 193 -3.56 -9.80 -8.82
CA ALA A 193 -4.44 -10.34 -7.80
C ALA A 193 -3.64 -10.97 -6.64
N PRO A 194 -4.10 -10.85 -5.39
CA PRO A 194 -3.38 -11.35 -4.22
C PRO A 194 -3.34 -12.89 -4.21
N SER A 195 -2.15 -13.45 -3.97
CA SER A 195 -1.94 -14.90 -3.78
C SER A 195 -2.05 -15.30 -2.30
N ASP A 196 -3.16 -14.93 -1.67
CA ASP A 196 -3.41 -15.14 -0.23
C ASP A 196 -4.36 -16.33 0.05
N GLY A 197 -4.69 -17.10 -0.99
CA GLY A 197 -5.56 -18.27 -0.89
C GLY A 197 -7.05 -17.94 -0.73
N THR A 198 -7.45 -16.66 -0.79
CA THR A 198 -8.86 -16.28 -0.60
C THR A 198 -9.70 -16.43 -1.87
N GLY A 199 -9.08 -16.74 -3.02
CA GLY A 199 -9.74 -16.77 -4.33
C GLY A 199 -10.11 -15.39 -4.88
N ASP A 200 -9.51 -14.32 -4.34
CA ASP A 200 -9.73 -12.96 -4.82
C ASP A 200 -9.05 -12.76 -6.17
N ALA A 201 -9.85 -12.52 -7.20
CA ALA A 201 -9.38 -12.40 -8.58
C ALA A 201 -9.05 -10.96 -9.01
N HIS A 202 -9.29 -9.97 -8.15
CA HIS A 202 -9.13 -8.57 -8.52
C HIS A 202 -7.74 -8.04 -8.14
N PRO A 203 -7.16 -7.11 -8.91
CA PRO A 203 -5.93 -6.43 -8.52
C PRO A 203 -5.98 -5.81 -7.13
N ALA A 204 -4.85 -5.78 -6.42
CA ALA A 204 -4.78 -5.11 -5.11
C ALA A 204 -5.06 -3.59 -5.20
N PHE A 205 -4.69 -3.01 -6.34
CA PHE A 205 -4.83 -1.60 -6.68
C PHE A 205 -5.75 -1.43 -7.89
N PRO A 206 -6.79 -0.59 -7.82
CA PRO A 206 -7.78 -0.52 -8.87
C PRO A 206 -7.21 0.00 -10.20
N GLU A 207 -6.17 0.84 -10.19
CA GLU A 207 -5.50 1.33 -11.41
C GLU A 207 -4.87 0.21 -12.27
N ASP A 208 -4.61 -0.95 -11.69
CA ASP A 208 -4.10 -2.12 -12.41
C ASP A 208 -5.22 -2.97 -13.04
N SER A 209 -6.49 -2.62 -12.80
CA SER A 209 -7.67 -3.33 -13.25
C SER A 209 -8.15 -2.84 -14.62
N ASP A 210 -8.60 -3.76 -15.47
CA ASP A 210 -9.15 -3.43 -16.80
C ASP A 210 -10.62 -2.99 -16.76
N ILE A 211 -11.15 -2.64 -15.59
CA ILE A 211 -12.55 -2.23 -15.45
C ILE A 211 -12.71 -0.76 -15.85
N ASP A 212 -13.84 -0.44 -16.48
CA ASP A 212 -14.24 0.95 -16.65
C ASP A 212 -14.82 1.46 -15.33
N PHE A 213 -14.12 2.40 -14.69
CA PHE A 213 -14.53 2.98 -13.41
C PHE A 213 -15.75 3.91 -13.51
N LYS A 214 -16.23 4.22 -14.72
CA LYS A 214 -17.52 4.89 -14.94
C LYS A 214 -18.69 3.90 -14.95
N ASP A 215 -18.41 2.61 -15.12
CA ASP A 215 -19.40 1.53 -15.04
C ASP A 215 -19.63 1.16 -13.57
N VAL A 216 -20.53 1.91 -12.94
CA VAL A 216 -20.88 1.80 -11.51
C VAL A 216 -21.27 0.36 -11.14
N ASP A 217 -22.01 -0.33 -12.00
CA ASP A 217 -22.50 -1.67 -11.70
C ASP A 217 -21.37 -2.70 -11.66
N LYS A 218 -20.38 -2.58 -12.57
CA LYS A 218 -19.17 -3.41 -12.52
C LYS A 218 -18.32 -3.12 -11.30
N VAL A 219 -18.10 -1.84 -10.97
CA VAL A 219 -17.31 -1.45 -9.78
C VAL A 219 -17.99 -1.99 -8.52
N LEU A 220 -19.31 -1.83 -8.39
CA LEU A 220 -20.07 -2.38 -7.27
C LEU A 220 -19.95 -3.90 -7.19
N SER A 221 -20.03 -4.61 -8.32
CA SER A 221 -19.83 -6.06 -8.35
C SER A 221 -18.48 -6.44 -7.77
N VAL A 222 -17.39 -5.79 -8.21
CA VAL A 222 -16.04 -6.05 -7.69
C VAL A 222 -15.94 -5.73 -6.20
N ALA A 223 -16.45 -4.58 -5.76
CA ALA A 223 -16.41 -4.17 -4.37
C ALA A 223 -17.20 -5.13 -3.46
N GLU A 224 -18.36 -5.61 -3.91
CA GLU A 224 -19.18 -6.60 -3.20
C GLU A 224 -18.48 -7.96 -3.11
N ASP A 225 -17.87 -8.43 -4.20
CA ASP A 225 -17.10 -9.68 -4.22
C ASP A 225 -15.95 -9.62 -3.20
N VAL A 226 -15.14 -8.57 -3.24
CA VAL A 226 -14.04 -8.36 -2.30
C VAL A 226 -14.54 -8.19 -0.85
N LYS A 227 -15.63 -7.45 -0.64
CA LYS A 227 -16.27 -7.31 0.68
C LYS A 227 -16.75 -8.66 1.21
N ASN A 228 -17.32 -9.51 0.36
CA ASN A 228 -17.79 -10.84 0.74
C ASN A 228 -16.66 -11.76 1.17
N ILE A 229 -15.50 -11.67 0.50
CA ILE A 229 -14.28 -12.34 0.96
C ILE A 229 -13.86 -11.81 2.34
N GLY A 230 -13.88 -10.49 2.54
CA GLY A 230 -13.65 -9.87 3.85
C GLY A 230 -14.61 -10.38 4.93
N ASN A 231 -15.89 -10.58 4.60
CA ASN A 231 -16.90 -11.14 5.51
C ASN A 231 -16.57 -12.60 5.90
N VAL A 232 -16.04 -13.41 4.97
CA VAL A 232 -15.59 -14.78 5.26
C VAL A 232 -14.41 -14.77 6.22
N LEU A 233 -13.40 -13.92 5.97
CA LEU A 233 -12.24 -13.75 6.84
C LEU A 233 -12.64 -13.26 8.24
N PHE A 234 -13.59 -12.32 8.31
CA PHE A 234 -14.18 -11.86 9.57
C PHE A 234 -14.82 -13.02 10.36
N LYS A 235 -15.60 -13.88 9.71
CA LYS A 235 -16.21 -15.05 10.37
C LYS A 235 -15.15 -16.03 10.89
N ASN A 236 -14.04 -16.14 10.17
CA ASN A 236 -12.89 -16.96 10.56
C ASN A 236 -11.99 -16.28 11.62
N GLN A 237 -12.37 -15.09 12.10
CA GLN A 237 -11.63 -14.29 13.08
C GLN A 237 -10.27 -13.79 12.59
N ASP A 238 -10.02 -13.81 11.29
CA ASP A 238 -8.87 -13.15 10.67
C ASP A 238 -9.22 -11.68 10.41
N TRP A 239 -9.20 -10.90 11.50
CA TRP A 239 -9.60 -9.49 11.48
C TRP A 239 -8.69 -8.64 10.59
N LYS A 240 -7.39 -8.97 10.55
CA LYS A 240 -6.40 -8.22 9.79
C LYS A 240 -6.60 -8.43 8.29
N ALA A 241 -6.71 -9.68 7.84
CA ALA A 241 -6.98 -9.97 6.44
C ALA A 241 -8.36 -9.43 6.01
N ALA A 242 -9.37 -9.48 6.89
CA ALA A 242 -10.68 -8.89 6.64
C ALA A 242 -10.58 -7.37 6.40
N VAL A 243 -9.84 -6.63 7.24
CA VAL A 243 -9.58 -5.19 7.05
C VAL A 243 -8.93 -4.95 5.69
N ASN A 244 -7.90 -5.73 5.32
CA ASN A 244 -7.23 -5.58 4.03
C ASN A 244 -8.20 -5.70 2.84
N LYS A 245 -9.16 -6.63 2.90
CA LYS A 245 -10.21 -6.77 1.88
C LYS A 245 -11.20 -5.61 1.89
N TYR A 246 -11.68 -5.16 3.04
CA TYR A 246 -12.59 -4.00 3.10
C TYR A 246 -11.91 -2.72 2.60
N SER A 247 -10.65 -2.49 2.97
CA SER A 247 -9.85 -1.37 2.44
C SER A 247 -9.65 -1.47 0.93
N LYS A 248 -9.46 -2.68 0.39
CA LYS A 248 -9.41 -2.89 -1.06
C LYS A 248 -10.74 -2.55 -1.73
N ALA A 249 -11.86 -3.02 -1.20
CA ALA A 249 -13.18 -2.67 -1.74
C ALA A 249 -13.40 -1.14 -1.73
N LEU A 250 -13.00 -0.45 -0.66
CA LEU A 250 -13.07 1.01 -0.58
C LEU A 250 -12.23 1.70 -1.66
N ARG A 251 -11.00 1.24 -1.94
CA ARG A 251 -10.17 1.80 -3.02
C ARG A 251 -10.86 1.73 -4.39
N TYR A 252 -11.53 0.62 -4.69
CA TYR A 252 -12.29 0.48 -5.95
C TYR A 252 -13.45 1.47 -6.03
N LEU A 253 -14.18 1.68 -4.94
CA LEU A 253 -15.28 2.62 -4.86
C LEU A 253 -14.79 4.07 -4.98
N GLU A 254 -13.69 4.42 -4.31
CA GLU A 254 -13.07 5.74 -4.36
C GLU A 254 -12.63 6.12 -5.78
N MET A 255 -11.90 5.22 -6.46
CA MET A 255 -11.44 5.46 -7.84
C MET A 255 -12.60 5.63 -8.83
N SER A 256 -13.73 4.97 -8.58
CA SER A 256 -14.96 5.19 -9.35
C SER A 256 -15.60 6.52 -9.00
N GLY A 257 -15.70 6.86 -7.72
CA GLY A 257 -16.25 8.13 -7.24
C GLY A 257 -15.56 9.36 -7.85
N GLU A 258 -14.24 9.35 -7.96
CA GLU A 258 -13.44 10.42 -8.58
C GLU A 258 -13.79 10.68 -10.06
N GLN A 259 -14.38 9.70 -10.75
CA GLN A 259 -14.72 9.77 -12.17
C GLN A 259 -16.21 9.98 -12.44
N LEU A 260 -17.04 9.92 -11.40
CA LEU A 260 -18.49 10.00 -11.48
C LEU A 260 -19.00 11.38 -11.06
N GLU A 261 -20.15 11.76 -11.62
CA GLU A 261 -20.95 12.89 -11.14
C GLU A 261 -21.59 12.57 -9.78
N GLU A 262 -21.88 13.59 -8.97
CA GLU A 262 -22.35 13.45 -7.58
C GLU A 262 -23.55 12.48 -7.44
N GLU A 263 -24.53 12.55 -8.34
CA GLU A 263 -25.71 11.68 -8.30
C GLU A 263 -25.36 10.18 -8.43
N ALA A 264 -24.34 9.85 -9.22
CA ALA A 264 -23.89 8.48 -9.40
C ALA A 264 -23.03 7.99 -8.23
N GLN A 265 -22.33 8.89 -7.54
CA GLN A 265 -21.53 8.55 -6.35
C GLN A 265 -22.40 8.01 -5.21
N HIS A 266 -23.63 8.52 -5.05
CA HIS A 266 -24.57 8.03 -4.04
C HIS A 266 -24.88 6.53 -4.17
N LYS A 267 -24.72 5.93 -5.37
CA LYS A 267 -24.90 4.49 -5.55
C LYS A 267 -23.79 3.66 -4.87
N LEU A 268 -22.61 4.24 -4.66
CA LEU A 268 -21.45 3.59 -4.06
C LEU A 268 -21.50 3.61 -2.52
N GLU A 269 -22.17 4.61 -1.94
CA GLU A 269 -22.21 4.87 -0.50
C GLU A 269 -22.67 3.69 0.35
N PRO A 270 -23.70 2.89 -0.02
CA PRO A 270 -24.14 1.78 0.82
C PRO A 270 -23.07 0.72 1.02
N THR A 271 -22.33 0.38 -0.05
CA THR A 271 -21.23 -0.59 0.01
C THR A 271 -20.03 0.00 0.75
N ALA A 272 -19.69 1.26 0.50
CA ALA A 272 -18.62 1.97 1.22
C ALA A 272 -18.89 2.01 2.73
N LEU A 273 -20.10 2.41 3.12
CA LEU A 273 -20.55 2.46 4.52
C LEU A 273 -20.48 1.06 5.17
N SER A 274 -20.89 0.01 4.46
CA SER A 274 -20.78 -1.36 4.96
C SER A 274 -19.31 -1.76 5.19
N CYS A 275 -18.41 -1.43 4.29
CA CYS A 275 -16.97 -1.71 4.43
C CYS A 275 -16.37 -0.94 5.62
N LEU A 276 -16.64 0.36 5.75
CA LEU A 276 -16.15 1.20 6.87
C LEU A 276 -16.63 0.68 8.22
N LEU A 277 -17.92 0.33 8.31
CA LEU A 277 -18.50 -0.28 9.49
C LEU A 277 -17.79 -1.61 9.82
N ASN A 278 -17.61 -2.50 8.85
CA ASN A 278 -16.96 -3.79 9.09
C ASN A 278 -15.49 -3.62 9.50
N THR A 279 -14.76 -2.69 8.88
CA THR A 279 -13.40 -2.30 9.27
C THR A 279 -13.35 -1.83 10.72
N ALA A 280 -14.25 -0.94 11.13
CA ALA A 280 -14.34 -0.50 12.52
C ALA A 280 -14.61 -1.68 13.48
N ALA A 281 -15.45 -2.64 13.09
CA ALA A 281 -15.71 -3.82 13.90
C ALA A 281 -14.44 -4.70 14.07
N CYS A 282 -13.66 -4.92 13.00
CA CYS A 282 -12.38 -5.61 13.08
C CYS A 282 -11.40 -4.90 14.02
N LYS A 283 -11.24 -3.58 13.85
CA LYS A 283 -10.30 -2.77 14.65
C LYS A 283 -10.67 -2.76 16.13
N LEU A 284 -11.95 -2.74 16.47
CA LEU A 284 -12.42 -2.93 17.85
C LEU A 284 -12.05 -4.33 18.40
N LYS A 285 -12.16 -5.40 17.59
CA LYS A 285 -11.73 -6.75 18.00
C LYS A 285 -10.22 -6.84 18.24
N MET A 286 -9.45 -6.06 17.49
CA MET A 286 -7.99 -5.96 17.62
C MET A 286 -7.54 -4.92 18.67
N GLN A 287 -8.48 -4.22 19.33
CA GLN A 287 -8.19 -3.14 20.30
C GLN A 287 -7.42 -1.95 19.71
N LEU A 288 -7.53 -1.74 18.39
CA LEU A 288 -6.97 -0.59 17.67
C LEU A 288 -7.95 0.59 17.79
N TRP A 289 -8.03 1.17 19.00
CA TRP A 289 -9.10 2.11 19.36
C TRP A 289 -9.11 3.38 18.50
N GLN A 290 -7.96 4.00 18.29
CA GLN A 290 -7.87 5.22 17.48
C GLN A 290 -8.28 4.95 16.04
N GLU A 291 -7.75 3.88 15.44
CA GLU A 291 -8.09 3.54 14.05
C GLU A 291 -9.57 3.15 13.88
N ALA A 292 -10.19 2.54 14.91
CA ALA A 292 -11.61 2.20 14.90
C ALA A 292 -12.48 3.46 14.95
N LEU A 293 -12.05 4.46 15.71
CA LEU A 293 -12.68 5.77 15.79
C LEU A 293 -12.64 6.50 14.44
N ASP A 294 -11.48 6.47 13.77
CA ASP A 294 -11.30 7.10 12.45
C ASP A 294 -12.27 6.47 11.44
N SER A 295 -12.30 5.12 11.34
CA SER A 295 -13.24 4.43 10.44
C SER A 295 -14.72 4.65 10.80
N CYS A 296 -15.07 4.84 12.08
CA CYS A 296 -16.44 5.23 12.44
C CYS A 296 -16.76 6.68 12.06
N THR A 297 -15.78 7.56 12.07
CA THR A 297 -15.95 8.97 11.71
C THR A 297 -16.17 9.10 10.21
N GLU A 298 -15.37 8.43 9.39
CA GLU A 298 -15.60 8.31 7.94
C GLU A 298 -17.00 7.73 7.64
N ALA A 299 -17.43 6.69 8.38
CA ALA A 299 -18.78 6.14 8.21
C ALA A 299 -19.90 7.16 8.54
N LEU A 300 -19.64 8.08 9.46
CA LEU A 300 -20.59 9.14 9.86
C LEU A 300 -20.55 10.35 8.93
N GLU A 301 -19.45 10.56 8.20
CA GLU A 301 -19.40 11.54 7.10
C GLU A 301 -20.32 11.11 5.96
N LEU A 302 -20.37 9.81 5.64
CA LEU A 302 -21.33 9.24 4.68
C LEU A 302 -22.78 9.25 5.21
N ASN A 303 -22.97 8.88 6.47
CA ASN A 303 -24.30 8.84 7.09
C ASN A 303 -24.27 9.23 8.56
N GLN A 304 -24.53 10.51 8.84
CA GLN A 304 -24.50 11.08 10.18
C GLN A 304 -25.48 10.43 11.16
N SER A 305 -26.55 9.82 10.64
CA SER A 305 -27.60 9.16 11.42
C SER A 305 -27.38 7.64 11.54
N ASN A 306 -26.14 7.16 11.37
CA ASN A 306 -25.85 5.74 11.51
C ASN A 306 -25.63 5.32 12.98
N ALA A 307 -26.65 4.72 13.59
CA ALA A 307 -26.59 4.25 14.98
C ALA A 307 -25.45 3.24 15.24
N LYS A 308 -25.12 2.37 14.27
CA LYS A 308 -24.03 1.38 14.41
C LYS A 308 -22.66 2.06 14.45
N ALA A 309 -22.42 3.07 13.62
CA ALA A 309 -21.18 3.83 13.62
C ALA A 309 -21.01 4.61 14.94
N LEU A 310 -22.05 5.31 15.41
CA LEU A 310 -22.03 6.00 16.71
C LEU A 310 -21.76 5.04 17.86
N PHE A 311 -22.43 3.89 17.89
CA PHE A 311 -22.23 2.88 18.91
C PHE A 311 -20.79 2.34 18.93
N ARG A 312 -20.23 2.00 17.75
CA ARG A 312 -18.85 1.52 17.63
C ARG A 312 -17.82 2.60 17.98
N ARG A 313 -18.06 3.85 17.59
CA ARG A 313 -17.20 4.98 17.96
C ARG A 313 -17.20 5.22 19.47
N ALA A 314 -18.35 5.06 20.12
CA ALA A 314 -18.42 5.10 21.59
C ALA A 314 -17.61 3.97 22.25
N GLN A 315 -17.60 2.75 21.68
CA GLN A 315 -16.74 1.67 22.16
C GLN A 315 -15.25 2.00 22.01
N ALA A 316 -14.85 2.62 20.90
CA ALA A 316 -13.49 3.09 20.69
C ALA A 316 -13.10 4.17 21.72
N TRP A 317 -13.97 5.18 21.95
CA TRP A 317 -13.76 6.19 22.98
C TRP A 317 -13.59 5.60 24.38
N GLN A 318 -14.36 4.56 24.73
CA GLN A 318 -14.19 3.84 26.00
C GLN A 318 -12.81 3.17 26.09
N GLY A 319 -12.33 2.58 25.00
CA GLY A 319 -10.97 2.02 24.93
C GLY A 319 -9.87 3.07 25.16
N LEU A 320 -10.10 4.29 24.68
CA LEU A 320 -9.25 5.47 24.93
C LEU A 320 -9.49 6.14 26.29
N LYS A 321 -10.41 5.62 27.13
CA LYS A 321 -10.83 6.20 28.41
C LYS A 321 -11.48 7.58 28.31
N GLU A 322 -12.00 7.93 27.15
CA GLU A 322 -12.70 9.19 26.87
C GLU A 322 -14.21 9.03 27.11
N PHE A 323 -14.61 8.70 28.34
CA PHE A 323 -15.99 8.27 28.64
C PHE A 323 -17.05 9.34 28.39
N ASN A 324 -16.71 10.62 28.55
CA ASN A 324 -17.63 11.72 28.24
C ASN A 324 -17.96 11.76 26.74
N LYS A 325 -16.97 11.57 25.86
CA LYS A 325 -17.17 11.51 24.41
C LYS A 325 -18.00 10.27 24.03
N ALA A 326 -17.70 9.12 24.64
CA ALA A 326 -18.49 7.90 24.45
C ALA A 326 -19.98 8.11 24.80
N MET A 327 -20.27 8.81 25.90
CA MET A 327 -21.65 9.11 26.31
C MET A 327 -22.37 10.03 25.33
N VAL A 328 -21.67 10.99 24.71
CA VAL A 328 -22.25 11.86 23.66
C VAL A 328 -22.69 11.04 22.45
N ASP A 329 -21.82 10.16 21.96
CA ASP A 329 -22.14 9.31 20.81
C ASP A 329 -23.28 8.31 21.12
N LEU A 330 -23.30 7.71 22.31
CA LEU A 330 -24.36 6.78 22.71
C LEU A 330 -25.73 7.47 22.84
N LYS A 331 -25.78 8.71 23.34
CA LYS A 331 -27.04 9.47 23.39
C LYS A 331 -27.60 9.72 22.00
N LYS A 332 -26.76 10.16 21.06
CA LYS A 332 -27.15 10.31 19.65
C LYS A 332 -27.62 8.98 19.05
N ALA A 333 -26.90 7.89 19.34
CA ALA A 333 -27.29 6.57 18.88
C ALA A 333 -28.66 6.13 19.45
N GLN A 334 -28.94 6.45 20.73
CA GLN A 334 -30.22 6.19 21.37
C GLN A 334 -31.36 7.03 20.77
N GLU A 335 -31.12 8.29 20.41
CA GLU A 335 -32.11 9.12 19.72
C GLU A 335 -32.54 8.49 18.38
N ILE A 336 -31.60 7.86 17.67
CA ILE A 336 -31.85 7.18 16.39
C ILE A 336 -32.52 5.81 16.60
N ALA A 337 -32.10 5.06 17.63
CA ALA A 337 -32.61 3.73 17.94
C ALA A 337 -33.01 3.58 19.42
N PRO A 338 -34.16 4.14 19.84
CA PRO A 338 -34.54 4.24 21.26
C PRO A 338 -34.72 2.91 21.99
N GLU A 339 -35.09 1.85 21.26
CA GLU A 339 -35.37 0.52 21.81
C GLU A 339 -34.17 -0.44 21.75
N ASP A 340 -33.02 0.02 21.24
CA ASP A 340 -31.85 -0.84 21.12
C ASP A 340 -31.26 -1.15 22.51
N LYS A 341 -31.44 -2.39 22.94
CA LYS A 341 -30.97 -2.89 24.23
C LYS A 341 -29.45 -2.82 24.37
N ALA A 342 -28.69 -2.96 23.28
CA ALA A 342 -27.23 -2.87 23.33
C ALA A 342 -26.80 -1.44 23.67
N ILE A 343 -27.39 -0.43 23.02
CA ILE A 343 -27.13 0.98 23.30
C ILE A 343 -27.48 1.32 24.75
N ILE A 344 -28.69 0.95 25.21
CA ILE A 344 -29.15 1.23 26.57
C ILE A 344 -28.22 0.61 27.61
N ASN A 345 -27.81 -0.64 27.42
CA ASN A 345 -26.93 -1.34 28.34
C ASN A 345 -25.52 -0.72 28.34
N GLU A 346 -25.01 -0.33 27.18
CA GLU A 346 -23.69 0.30 27.07
C GLU A 346 -23.68 1.69 27.72
N MET A 347 -24.74 2.48 27.58
CA MET A 347 -24.89 3.76 28.27
C MET A 347 -24.82 3.60 29.79
N LYS A 348 -25.46 2.58 30.36
CA LYS A 348 -25.39 2.29 31.80
C LYS A 348 -23.96 2.01 32.25
N LYS A 349 -23.21 1.22 31.47
CA LYS A 349 -21.79 0.93 31.77
C LYS A 349 -20.92 2.18 31.72
N VAL A 350 -21.06 2.99 30.67
CA VAL A 350 -20.29 4.24 30.52
C VAL A 350 -20.64 5.22 31.64
N HIS A 351 -21.93 5.33 32.00
CA HIS A 351 -22.35 6.19 33.10
C HIS A 351 -21.68 5.79 34.43
N GLN A 352 -21.64 4.49 34.73
CA GLN A 352 -20.96 3.98 35.91
C GLN A 352 -19.46 4.33 35.89
N LYS A 353 -18.78 4.18 34.73
CA LYS A 353 -17.37 4.55 34.58
C LYS A 353 -17.10 6.03 34.85
N ILE A 354 -17.95 6.91 34.33
CA ILE A 354 -17.85 8.36 34.58
C ILE A 354 -17.99 8.67 36.08
N GLN A 355 -18.90 8.00 36.80
CA GLN A 355 -19.03 8.20 38.25
C GLN A 355 -17.81 7.69 39.02
N GLU A 356 -17.29 6.52 38.65
CA GLU A 356 -16.07 5.94 39.23
C GLU A 356 -14.86 6.88 39.08
N GLU A 357 -14.70 7.54 37.92
CA GLU A 357 -13.63 8.52 37.71
C GLU A 357 -13.79 9.77 38.56
N LYS A 358 -15.00 10.35 38.60
CA LYS A 358 -15.30 11.51 39.45
C LYS A 358 -15.04 11.22 40.93
N GLU A 359 -15.39 10.03 41.40
CA GLU A 359 -15.10 9.63 42.78
C GLU A 359 -13.60 9.47 43.06
N LYS A 360 -12.84 8.95 42.10
CA LYS A 360 -11.37 8.86 42.21
C LYS A 360 -10.72 10.23 42.24
N GLU A 361 -11.12 11.13 41.35
CA GLU A 361 -10.63 12.52 41.32
C GLU A 361 -10.92 13.23 42.64
N LYS A 362 -12.16 13.13 43.15
CA LYS A 362 -12.52 13.69 44.47
C LYS A 362 -11.62 13.17 45.59
N LYS A 363 -11.33 11.87 45.61
CA LYS A 363 -10.43 11.26 46.61
C LYS A 363 -8.98 11.73 46.47
N ILE A 364 -8.50 11.94 45.25
CA ILE A 364 -7.15 12.48 44.99
C ILE A 364 -7.07 13.92 45.49
N TYR A 365 -8.03 14.78 45.11
CA TYR A 365 -8.08 16.17 45.58
C TYR A 365 -8.16 16.25 47.11
N ALA A 366 -9.01 15.44 47.74
CA ALA A 366 -9.13 15.42 49.20
C ALA A 366 -7.81 15.05 49.90
N LYS A 367 -6.96 14.21 49.27
CA LYS A 367 -5.63 13.85 49.80
C LYS A 367 -4.55 14.89 49.51
N MET A 368 -4.70 15.72 48.49
CA MET A 368 -3.74 16.78 48.16
C MET A 368 -3.88 18.00 49.08
N PHE A 369 -5.05 18.18 49.70
CA PHE A 369 -5.37 19.30 50.59
C PHE A 369 -5.55 18.89 52.07
N ALA A 370 -5.24 17.63 52.40
CA ALA A 370 -5.13 17.11 53.76
C ALA A 370 -3.65 16.87 54.07
#